data_AF-A0A0A1H463-F1
#
_entry.id   AF-A0A0A1H463-F1
#
_cell.length_a   1.000
_cell.length_b   1.000
_cell.length_c   1.000
_cell.angle_alpha   90.00
_cell.angle_beta   90.00
_cell.angle_gamma   90.00
#
_symmetry.space_group_name_H-M   'P 1'
#
loop_
_entity.id
_entity.type
_entity.pdbx_description
1 polymer ?
#
loop_
_entity_poly.entity_id
_entity_poly.type
_entity_poly.pdbx_seq_one_letter_code
_entity_poly.pdbx_strand_id
1 'polypeptide(L)'
;MAYGTMPSGTDFVVSDFGNQTVSPAAPLYSNAPLTYPCSGLTGVQRENLIAEDMPPYINGSPAKNAPDSWGTPIVVEANVTDTVRLTSVSVTGPSGAVAVSFYDSSDDPYSFLIPSEAFAIANAPLAATTTYSVVASGTINGTPFTRSFSFTTGN
;
A
#
# COMPACT_ATOMS: atom_id res chain seq x y z
N MET A 1 0.44 9.03 6.55
CA MET A 1 -0.24 9.63 5.38
C MET A 1 -0.31 11.15 5.52
N ALA A 2 0.39 11.90 4.67
CA ALA A 2 0.27 13.36 4.62
C ALA A 2 -0.51 13.75 3.36
N TYR A 3 -1.65 14.44 3.54
CA TYR A 3 -2.42 15.01 2.44
C TYR A 3 -1.84 16.39 2.09
N GLY A 4 -1.39 16.58 0.86
CA GLY A 4 -0.92 17.87 0.37
C GLY A 4 -1.67 18.27 -0.89
N THR A 5 -2.37 19.41 -0.85
CA THR A 5 -3.00 20.02 -2.03
C THR A 5 -2.00 20.96 -2.70
N MET A 6 -1.66 20.73 -3.97
CA MET A 6 -0.98 21.73 -4.80
C MET A 6 -1.98 22.63 -5.54
N PRO A 7 -1.59 23.85 -5.96
CA PRO A 7 -2.49 24.89 -6.45
C PRO A 7 -3.24 24.59 -7.76
N SER A 8 -3.03 23.43 -8.39
CA SER A 8 -3.58 23.07 -9.70
C SER A 8 -4.83 22.18 -9.64
N GLY A 9 -5.40 21.89 -8.45
CA GLY A 9 -6.66 21.15 -8.33
C GLY A 9 -6.58 19.65 -8.67
N THR A 10 -5.38 19.11 -8.81
CA THR A 10 -5.14 17.66 -8.83
C THR A 10 -4.80 17.22 -7.41
N ASP A 11 -5.69 16.47 -6.78
CA ASP A 11 -5.39 15.77 -5.53
C ASP A 11 -4.35 14.69 -5.87
N PHE A 12 -3.13 14.86 -5.37
CA PHE A 12 -2.10 13.83 -5.36
C PHE A 12 -2.02 13.26 -3.95
N VAL A 13 -2.04 11.93 -3.82
CA VAL A 13 -1.75 11.28 -2.55
C VAL A 13 -0.25 11.08 -2.48
N VAL A 14 0.45 11.90 -1.69
CA VAL A 14 1.82 11.56 -1.26
C VAL A 14 1.68 10.49 -0.18
N SER A 15 1.80 9.23 -0.57
CA SER A 15 1.91 8.13 0.39
C SER A 15 3.34 8.09 0.91
N ASP A 16 3.64 8.91 1.91
CA ASP A 16 4.90 8.80 2.64
C ASP A 16 4.83 7.54 3.53
N PHE A 17 5.51 6.47 3.08
CA PHE A 17 5.68 5.24 3.82
C PHE A 17 6.78 5.42 4.87
N GLY A 18 6.41 5.46 6.16
CA GLY A 18 7.38 5.31 7.25
C GLY A 18 8.19 6.55 7.67
N ASN A 19 7.81 7.79 7.30
CA ASN A 19 8.55 8.97 7.76
C ASN A 19 8.37 9.27 9.27
N GLN A 20 9.49 9.20 9.99
CA GLN A 20 9.57 9.31 11.46
C GLN A 20 9.56 10.74 12.03
N THR A 21 9.51 11.79 11.22
CA THR A 21 9.81 13.15 11.74
C THR A 21 8.72 13.80 12.60
N VAL A 22 7.50 13.25 12.66
CA VAL A 22 6.44 13.75 13.56
C VAL A 22 5.41 12.65 13.87
N SER A 23 5.49 11.97 15.04
CA SER A 23 4.27 11.39 15.59
C SER A 23 4.25 11.34 17.14
N PRO A 24 3.24 11.94 17.80
CA PRO A 24 2.90 11.62 19.19
C PRO A 24 2.39 10.16 19.29
N ALA A 25 2.27 9.65 20.53
CA ALA A 25 1.81 8.29 20.84
C ALA A 25 0.61 7.89 19.96
N ALA A 26 0.81 6.89 19.11
CA ALA A 26 -0.11 6.64 18.01
C ALA A 26 -1.40 5.93 18.46
N PRO A 27 -2.45 5.98 17.63
CA PRO A 27 -3.76 5.43 17.98
C PRO A 27 -3.71 3.90 18.15
N LEU A 28 -4.44 3.39 19.15
CA LEU A 28 -4.81 1.98 19.21
C LEU A 28 -6.07 1.76 18.36
N TYR A 29 -5.94 1.05 17.24
CA TYR A 29 -7.05 0.65 16.39
C TYR A 29 -7.70 -0.62 16.96
N SER A 30 -8.98 -0.52 17.33
CA SER A 30 -9.76 -1.67 17.80
C SER A 30 -9.95 -2.76 16.74
N ASN A 31 -9.74 -2.44 15.46
CA ASN A 31 -9.91 -3.33 14.31
C ASN A 31 -8.64 -3.44 13.46
N ALA A 32 -7.44 -3.40 14.06
CA ALA A 32 -6.20 -3.66 13.33
C ALA A 32 -6.17 -5.08 12.71
N PRO A 33 -5.51 -5.27 11.55
CA PRO A 33 -4.91 -4.22 10.74
C PRO A 33 -5.97 -3.50 9.90
N LEU A 34 -5.78 -2.20 9.68
CA LEU A 34 -6.51 -1.41 8.71
C LEU A 34 -5.90 -1.59 7.32
N THR A 35 -6.66 -1.30 6.27
CA THR A 35 -6.17 -1.34 4.90
C THR A 35 -6.45 -0.06 4.16
N TYR A 36 -5.50 0.37 3.33
CA TYR A 36 -5.74 1.28 2.23
C TYR A 36 -5.51 0.53 0.91
N PRO A 37 -6.34 0.72 -0.13
CA PRO A 37 -7.68 1.29 -0.07
C PRO A 37 -8.57 0.63 0.99
N CYS A 38 -9.47 1.40 1.59
CA CYS A 38 -10.50 0.85 2.46
C CYS A 38 -11.51 0.04 1.63
N SER A 39 -12.22 -0.90 2.26
CA SER A 39 -13.27 -1.66 1.57
C SER A 39 -14.35 -0.75 0.99
N GLY A 40 -14.63 -0.91 -0.29
CA GLY A 40 -15.61 -0.14 -1.04
C GLY A 40 -15.13 1.24 -1.50
N LEU A 41 -13.86 1.61 -1.26
CA LEU A 41 -13.33 2.90 -1.69
C LEU A 41 -13.34 3.02 -3.22
N THR A 42 -13.80 4.16 -3.73
CA THR A 42 -13.86 4.48 -5.16
C THR A 42 -12.98 5.67 -5.49
N GLY A 43 -12.61 5.84 -6.76
CA GLY A 43 -11.76 6.96 -7.18
C GLY A 43 -10.30 6.77 -6.77
N VAL A 44 -9.89 5.54 -6.49
CA VAL A 44 -8.51 5.21 -6.13
C VAL A 44 -7.60 5.50 -7.31
N GLN A 45 -6.47 6.17 -7.06
CA GLN A 45 -5.50 6.48 -8.10
C GLN A 45 -5.05 5.19 -8.80
N ARG A 46 -5.08 5.17 -10.13
CA ARG A 46 -4.82 3.93 -10.89
C ARG A 46 -3.33 3.63 -11.07
N GLU A 47 -2.50 4.66 -11.00
CA GLU A 47 -1.06 4.57 -11.21
C GLU A 47 -0.31 5.69 -10.49
N ASN A 48 0.91 5.42 -10.05
CA ASN A 48 1.84 6.43 -9.59
C ASN A 48 2.72 6.88 -10.75
N LEU A 49 2.66 8.18 -11.03
CA LEU A 49 3.36 8.85 -12.13
C LEU A 49 4.62 9.59 -11.68
N ILE A 50 4.86 9.63 -10.37
CA ILE A 50 5.99 10.33 -9.76
C ILE A 50 6.90 9.29 -9.12
N ALA A 51 8.21 9.44 -9.34
CA ALA A 51 9.20 8.65 -8.63
C ALA A 51 9.14 9.00 -7.14
N GLU A 52 8.95 8.01 -6.27
CA GLU A 52 9.10 8.19 -4.84
C GLU A 52 10.59 8.04 -4.47
N ASP A 53 11.14 8.99 -3.70
CA ASP A 53 12.57 9.04 -3.38
C ASP A 53 13.06 7.83 -2.58
N MET A 54 12.13 7.11 -1.94
CA MET A 54 12.35 5.94 -1.10
C MET A 54 11.66 4.69 -1.68
N PRO A 55 12.07 3.46 -1.27
CA PRO A 55 11.36 2.24 -1.65
C PRO A 55 9.86 2.41 -1.40
N PRO A 56 9.06 1.91 -2.32
CA PRO A 56 8.96 0.47 -2.47
C PRO A 56 9.87 -0.14 -3.54
N TYR A 57 10.10 -1.46 -3.46
CA TYR A 57 10.70 -2.21 -4.56
C TYR A 57 9.60 -2.77 -5.47
N ILE A 58 9.82 -2.76 -6.77
CA ILE A 58 8.92 -3.34 -7.76
C ILE A 58 9.77 -4.29 -8.59
N ASN A 59 9.44 -5.58 -8.57
CA ASN A 59 10.26 -6.63 -9.19
C ASN A 59 11.74 -6.58 -8.74
N GLY A 60 11.98 -6.26 -7.46
CA GLY A 60 13.34 -6.21 -6.90
C GLY A 60 14.16 -4.96 -7.25
N SER A 61 13.57 -3.96 -7.91
CA SER A 61 14.21 -2.65 -8.18
C SER A 61 13.50 -1.53 -7.42
N PRO A 62 14.21 -0.48 -6.92
CA PRO A 62 13.54 0.67 -6.32
C PRO A 62 12.50 1.26 -7.27
N ALA A 63 11.32 1.62 -6.77
CA ALA A 63 10.20 2.12 -7.58
C ALA A 63 10.57 3.36 -8.41
N LYS A 64 11.45 4.23 -7.88
CA LYS A 64 12.05 5.35 -8.66
C LYS A 64 12.82 4.94 -9.92
N ASN A 65 13.27 3.69 -9.97
CA ASN A 65 14.02 3.12 -11.08
C ASN A 65 13.17 2.12 -11.88
N ALA A 66 11.90 1.93 -11.53
CA ALA A 66 11.01 1.06 -12.31
C ALA A 66 10.84 1.67 -13.72
N PRO A 67 11.04 0.87 -14.79
CA PRO A 67 11.00 1.38 -16.16
C PRO A 67 9.61 1.87 -16.58
N ASP A 68 8.56 1.42 -15.87
CA ASP A 68 7.16 1.75 -16.08
C ASP A 68 6.51 2.28 -14.79
N SER A 69 5.45 3.08 -14.92
CA SER A 69 4.55 3.43 -13.83
C SER A 69 3.92 2.18 -13.19
N TRP A 70 3.53 2.27 -11.94
CA TRP A 70 3.01 1.15 -11.14
C TRP A 70 1.68 1.51 -10.51
N GLY A 71 0.87 0.51 -10.18
CA GLY A 71 -0.46 0.74 -9.63
C GLY A 71 -0.44 1.29 -8.20
N THR A 72 -1.59 1.75 -7.71
CA THR A 72 -1.72 2.18 -6.30
C THR A 72 -1.25 1.09 -5.33
N PRO A 73 -0.47 1.44 -4.30
CA PRO A 73 -0.16 0.57 -3.19
C PRO A 73 -1.40 0.19 -2.40
N ILE A 74 -1.46 -1.09 -2.04
CA ILE A 74 -2.29 -1.61 -0.97
C ILE A 74 -1.47 -1.58 0.31
N VAL A 75 -1.92 -0.83 1.31
CA VAL A 75 -1.27 -0.69 2.61
C VAL A 75 -2.02 -1.50 3.65
N VAL A 76 -1.27 -2.13 4.55
CA VAL A 76 -1.77 -2.81 5.74
C VAL A 76 -1.08 -2.18 6.94
N GLU A 77 -1.87 -1.59 7.83
CA GLU A 77 -1.37 -0.84 8.99
C GLU A 77 -1.96 -1.40 10.29
N ALA A 78 -1.10 -1.74 11.25
CA ALA A 78 -1.47 -2.15 12.60
C ALA A 78 -1.24 -1.02 13.61
N ASN A 79 -1.39 -1.31 14.90
CA ASN A 79 -0.96 -0.35 15.92
C ASN A 79 0.55 -0.13 15.83
N VAL A 80 1.04 1.07 16.14
CA VAL A 80 2.48 1.39 16.01
C VAL A 80 3.41 0.55 16.88
N THR A 81 2.88 -0.10 17.91
CA THR A 81 3.64 -1.03 18.76
C THR A 81 3.68 -2.45 18.21
N ASP A 82 2.88 -2.74 17.19
CA ASP A 82 2.76 -4.06 16.59
C ASP A 82 3.72 -4.22 15.41
N THR A 83 4.04 -5.49 15.11
CA THR A 83 4.77 -5.88 13.90
C THR A 83 3.85 -6.61 12.95
N VAL A 84 3.70 -6.09 11.74
CA VAL A 84 2.98 -6.71 10.63
C VAL A 84 3.97 -7.53 9.80
N ARG A 85 3.58 -8.77 9.47
CA ARG A 85 4.27 -9.58 8.46
C ARG A 85 3.27 -10.07 7.42
N LEU A 86 3.52 -9.82 6.15
CA LEU A 86 2.66 -10.33 5.07
C LEU A 86 3.17 -11.70 4.63
N THR A 87 2.25 -12.65 4.44
CA THR A 87 2.57 -13.99 3.92
C THR A 87 2.01 -14.19 2.52
N SER A 88 0.89 -13.55 2.19
CA SER A 88 0.34 -13.54 0.85
C SER A 88 -0.52 -12.32 0.59
N VAL A 89 -0.45 -11.82 -0.64
CA VAL A 89 -1.40 -10.83 -1.16
C VAL A 89 -1.83 -11.27 -2.55
N SER A 90 -3.13 -11.27 -2.80
CA SER A 90 -3.71 -11.51 -4.11
C SER A 90 -4.60 -10.33 -4.50
N VAL A 91 -4.48 -9.92 -5.75
CA VAL A 91 -5.29 -8.87 -6.37
C VAL A 91 -5.91 -9.44 -7.63
N THR A 92 -7.22 -9.31 -7.77
CA THR A 92 -7.97 -9.81 -8.93
C THR A 92 -8.78 -8.67 -9.53
N GLY A 93 -8.55 -8.40 -10.81
CA GLY A 93 -9.37 -7.49 -11.61
C GLY A 93 -10.29 -8.24 -12.56
N PRO A 94 -11.03 -7.53 -13.43
CA PRO A 94 -11.95 -8.16 -14.40
C PRO A 94 -11.24 -9.09 -15.39
N SER A 95 -9.98 -8.80 -15.72
CA SER A 95 -9.15 -9.62 -16.62
C SER A 95 -8.42 -10.77 -15.91
N GLY A 96 -8.67 -10.98 -14.62
CA GLY A 96 -8.03 -12.02 -13.81
C GLY A 96 -7.01 -11.47 -12.82
N ALA A 97 -6.02 -12.32 -12.48
CA ALA A 97 -5.02 -12.01 -11.47
C ALA A 97 -4.13 -10.83 -11.91
N VAL A 98 -3.88 -9.91 -10.97
CA VAL A 98 -2.92 -8.81 -11.12
C VAL A 98 -1.62 -9.21 -10.44
N ALA A 99 -0.51 -9.07 -11.17
CA ALA A 99 0.81 -9.31 -10.60
C ALA A 99 1.13 -8.24 -9.55
N VAL A 100 1.46 -8.68 -8.33
CA VAL A 100 1.81 -7.82 -7.22
C VAL A 100 3.13 -8.24 -6.57
N SER A 101 3.87 -7.26 -6.08
CA SER A 101 5.00 -7.44 -5.16
C SER A 101 4.56 -6.94 -3.78
N PHE A 102 4.93 -7.61 -2.69
CA PHE A 102 4.59 -7.15 -1.34
C PHE A 102 5.78 -7.25 -0.41
N TYR A 103 5.82 -6.36 0.57
CA TYR A 103 6.95 -6.14 1.46
C TYR A 103 6.44 -5.77 2.85
N ASP A 104 7.25 -6.12 3.84
CA ASP A 104 7.15 -5.61 5.21
C ASP A 104 8.56 -5.28 5.73
N SER A 105 8.66 -4.81 6.97
CA SER A 105 9.93 -4.31 7.49
C SER A 105 11.06 -5.35 7.57
N SER A 106 10.80 -6.66 7.44
CA SER A 106 11.88 -7.66 7.39
C SER A 106 12.58 -7.70 6.03
N ASP A 107 11.88 -7.28 4.99
CA ASP A 107 12.34 -7.36 3.60
C ASP A 107 12.70 -5.98 3.04
N ASP A 108 12.80 -4.97 3.92
CA ASP A 108 13.26 -3.63 3.60
C ASP A 108 14.75 -3.45 3.93
N PRO A 109 15.64 -3.60 2.93
CA PRO A 109 17.09 -3.49 3.12
C PRO A 109 17.56 -2.10 3.57
N TYR A 110 16.71 -1.08 3.46
CA TYR A 110 17.04 0.29 3.89
C TYR A 110 16.33 0.71 5.18
N SER A 111 15.47 -0.14 5.74
CA SER A 111 14.81 0.06 7.05
C SER A 111 14.03 1.38 7.16
N PHE A 112 13.41 1.81 6.07
CA PHE A 112 12.48 2.94 6.04
C PHE A 112 11.06 2.53 6.45
N LEU A 113 10.64 1.32 6.10
CA LEU A 113 9.33 0.80 6.46
C LEU A 113 9.29 0.46 7.95
N ILE A 114 8.39 1.13 8.67
CA ILE A 114 8.19 0.88 10.11
C ILE A 114 7.54 -0.49 10.34
N PRO A 115 7.81 -1.17 11.48
CA PRO A 115 7.28 -2.52 11.73
C PRO A 115 5.76 -2.66 11.70
N SER A 116 5.02 -1.60 12.00
CA SER A 116 3.55 -1.60 12.04
C SER A 116 2.90 -1.49 10.66
N GLU A 117 3.69 -1.36 9.60
CA GLU A 117 3.20 -1.21 8.23
C GLU A 117 3.75 -2.31 7.31
N ALA A 118 2.94 -2.69 6.35
CA ALA A 118 3.32 -3.53 5.22
C ALA A 118 2.53 -3.07 3.98
N PHE A 119 3.04 -3.36 2.79
CA PHE A 119 2.35 -2.97 1.57
C PHE A 119 2.48 -4.01 0.46
N ALA A 120 1.56 -3.95 -0.49
CA ALA A 120 1.61 -4.65 -1.77
C ALA A 120 1.38 -3.66 -2.92
N ILE A 121 2.04 -3.88 -4.04
CA ILE A 121 2.03 -2.96 -5.18
C ILE A 121 1.76 -3.75 -6.44
N ALA A 122 0.82 -3.27 -7.25
CA ALA A 122 0.63 -3.79 -8.59
C ALA A 122 1.83 -3.42 -9.46
N ASN A 123 2.43 -4.42 -10.10
CA ASN A 123 3.67 -4.27 -10.87
C ASN A 123 3.46 -3.53 -12.21
N ALA A 124 2.24 -3.06 -12.47
CA ALA A 124 1.85 -2.27 -13.64
C ALA A 124 0.66 -1.36 -13.26
N PRO A 125 0.36 -0.33 -14.07
CA PRO A 125 -0.82 0.51 -13.87
C PRO A 125 -2.10 -0.30 -13.85
N LEU A 126 -3.02 0.10 -12.99
CA LEU A 126 -4.37 -0.46 -12.98
C LEU A 126 -5.22 0.20 -14.08
N ALA A 127 -6.16 -0.55 -14.64
CA ALA A 127 -7.18 -0.01 -15.52
C ALA A 127 -8.05 1.02 -14.79
N ALA A 128 -8.46 2.07 -15.50
CA ALA A 128 -9.35 3.12 -15.00
C ALA A 128 -10.77 2.59 -14.75
N THR A 129 -11.51 3.22 -13.83
CA THR A 129 -12.92 2.91 -13.52
C THR A 129 -13.17 1.40 -13.32
N THR A 130 -12.22 0.73 -12.66
CA THR A 130 -12.19 -0.73 -12.56
C THR A 130 -12.16 -1.17 -11.10
N THR A 131 -13.02 -2.12 -10.75
CA THR A 131 -13.05 -2.73 -9.42
C THR A 131 -12.06 -3.89 -9.32
N TYR A 132 -11.24 -3.86 -8.28
CA TYR A 132 -10.31 -4.92 -7.92
C TYR A 132 -10.70 -5.50 -6.56
N SER A 133 -10.56 -6.82 -6.44
CA SER A 133 -10.70 -7.54 -5.16
C SER A 133 -9.32 -7.88 -4.62
N VAL A 134 -9.14 -7.69 -3.32
CA VAL A 134 -7.88 -7.93 -2.61
C VAL A 134 -8.11 -8.93 -1.49
N VAL A 135 -7.21 -9.90 -1.38
CA VAL A 135 -7.06 -10.72 -0.17
C VAL A 135 -5.61 -10.61 0.31
N ALA A 136 -5.43 -10.07 1.51
CA ALA A 136 -4.14 -9.95 2.18
C ALA A 136 -4.15 -10.82 3.45
N SER A 137 -3.15 -11.68 3.59
CA SER A 137 -2.97 -12.52 4.77
C SER A 137 -1.57 -12.38 5.34
N GLY A 138 -1.47 -12.54 6.66
CA GLY A 138 -0.21 -12.31 7.36
C GLY A 138 -0.34 -12.56 8.85
N THR A 139 0.54 -11.95 9.62
CA THR A 139 0.49 -11.95 11.08
C THR A 139 0.66 -10.55 11.68
N ILE A 140 0.03 -10.32 12.83
CA ILE A 140 0.32 -9.22 13.75
C ILE A 140 0.94 -9.83 15.00
N ASN A 141 2.20 -9.51 15.29
CA ASN A 141 2.94 -10.10 16.43
C ASN A 141 2.87 -11.64 16.45
N GLY A 142 2.91 -12.28 15.28
CA GLY A 142 2.78 -13.73 15.12
C GLY A 142 1.35 -14.28 15.15
N THR A 143 0.34 -13.48 15.48
CA THR A 143 -1.08 -13.89 15.41
C THR A 143 -1.59 -13.73 13.98
N PRO A 144 -2.13 -14.78 13.33
CA PRO A 144 -2.61 -14.71 11.95
C PRO A 144 -3.75 -13.71 11.75
N PHE A 145 -3.76 -13.03 10.61
CA PHE A 145 -4.88 -12.23 10.14
C PHE A 145 -5.16 -12.47 8.66
N THR A 146 -6.40 -12.20 8.24
CA THR A 146 -6.79 -12.07 6.84
C THR A 146 -7.70 -10.87 6.67
N ARG A 147 -7.45 -10.08 5.63
CA ARG A 147 -8.32 -9.00 5.16
C ARG A 147 -8.76 -9.29 3.74
N SER A 148 -10.05 -9.13 3.49
CA SER A 148 -10.65 -9.26 2.16
C SER A 148 -11.51 -8.04 1.91
N PHE A 149 -11.23 -7.33 0.82
CA PHE A 149 -11.91 -6.08 0.48
C PHE A 149 -11.85 -5.84 -1.03
N SER A 150 -12.60 -4.84 -1.50
CA SER A 150 -12.53 -4.38 -2.88
C SER A 150 -12.39 -2.87 -2.94
N PHE A 151 -11.82 -2.36 -4.03
CA PHE A 151 -11.76 -0.93 -4.32
C PHE A 151 -11.96 -0.69 -5.82
N THR A 152 -12.34 0.53 -6.19
CA THR A 152 -12.55 0.92 -7.59
C THR A 152 -11.62 2.08 -7.95
N THR A 153 -10.86 1.92 -9.02
CA THR A 153 -9.98 2.98 -9.53
C THR A 153 -10.78 4.16 -10.10
N GLY A 154 -10.18 5.35 -10.05
CA GLY A 154 -10.65 6.54 -10.72
C GLY A 154 -10.43 6.49 -12.24
N ASN A 155 -10.74 7.61 -12.89
CA ASN A 155 -10.48 7.81 -14.32
C ASN A 155 -9.03 8.22 -14.55
#